data_AF-A0A355A6U1-F1
#
_entry.id   AF-A0A355A6U1-F1
#
_cell.length_a   1.000
_cell.length_b   1.000
_cell.length_c   1.000
_cell.angle_alpha   90.00
_cell.angle_beta   90.00
_cell.angle_gamma   90.00
#
_symmetry.space_group_name_H-M   'P 1'
#
loop_
_entity.id
_entity.type
_entity.pdbx_description
1 polymer ?
#
loop_
_entity_poly.entity_id
_entity_poly.type
_entity_poly.pdbx_seq_one_letter_code
_entity_poly.pdbx_strand_id
1 'polypeptide(L)'
;RHIEEVKDFYNWWFSKDIYVKRMTKYKMASTLKGITIDIGPIFKEAYKEPDLNFVVFMEGNEDYNKIMNAIKFDVKALGQEMMAGKNLNQMMNDLNKKWKNARSRLGIK
;
A
#
# COMPACT_ATOMS: atom_id res chain seq x y z
N ARG A 1 -20.08 -3.99 18.13
CA ARG A 1 -21.45 -3.85 18.67
C ARG A 1 -22.45 -3.29 17.65
N HIS A 2 -22.08 -3.05 16.38
CA HIS A 2 -22.99 -2.56 15.32
C HIS A 2 -22.67 -3.22 13.98
N ILE A 3 -22.87 -4.55 13.88
CA ILE A 3 -22.41 -5.29 12.70
C ILE A 3 -23.29 -4.99 11.48
N GLU A 4 -24.60 -4.88 11.68
CA GLU A 4 -25.54 -4.65 10.59
C GLU A 4 -25.42 -3.22 10.04
N GLU A 5 -25.27 -2.22 10.92
CA GLU A 5 -25.07 -0.83 10.51
C GLU A 5 -23.75 -0.64 9.74
N VAL A 6 -22.71 -1.41 10.10
CA VAL A 6 -21.44 -1.43 9.36
C VAL A 6 -21.62 -2.04 7.97
N LYS A 7 -22.37 -3.15 7.85
CA LYS A 7 -22.68 -3.75 6.54
C LYS A 7 -23.48 -2.78 5.66
N ASP A 8 -24.49 -2.13 6.22
CA ASP A 8 -25.31 -1.15 5.49
C ASP A 8 -24.47 0.02 5.00
N PHE A 9 -23.56 0.53 5.82
CA PHE A 9 -22.61 1.55 5.40
C PHE A 9 -21.72 1.07 4.24
N TYR A 10 -21.17 -0.15 4.30
CA TYR A 10 -20.35 -0.68 3.21
C TYR A 10 -21.16 -0.84 1.92
N ASN A 11 -22.38 -1.35 2.01
CA ASN A 11 -23.29 -1.48 0.87
C ASN A 11 -23.60 -0.12 0.24
N TRP A 12 -23.87 0.89 1.07
CA TRP A 12 -24.07 2.26 0.61
C TRP A 12 -22.79 2.87 0.00
N TRP A 13 -21.63 2.69 0.62
CA TRP A 13 -20.36 3.26 0.15
C TRP A 13 -19.92 2.67 -1.19
N PHE A 14 -20.08 1.35 -1.37
CA PHE A 14 -19.74 0.63 -2.59
C PHE A 14 -20.92 0.51 -3.58
N SER A 15 -22.04 1.15 -3.28
CA SER A 15 -23.12 1.33 -4.26
C SER A 15 -22.57 2.01 -5.51
N LYS A 16 -23.12 1.65 -6.68
CA LYS A 16 -22.60 2.10 -7.96
C LYS A 16 -22.60 3.63 -8.06
N ASP A 17 -23.63 4.30 -7.59
CA ASP A 17 -23.79 5.75 -7.65
C ASP A 17 -22.78 6.49 -6.76
N ILE A 18 -22.57 6.04 -5.52
CA ILE A 18 -21.61 6.67 -4.60
C ILE A 18 -20.18 6.36 -5.02
N TYR A 19 -19.87 5.10 -5.29
CA TYR A 19 -18.53 4.64 -5.62
C TYR A 19 -18.04 5.26 -6.94
N VAL A 20 -18.81 5.14 -8.03
CA VAL A 20 -18.42 5.67 -9.34
C VAL A 20 -18.25 7.18 -9.28
N LYS A 21 -19.18 7.90 -8.65
CA LYS A 21 -19.07 9.36 -8.48
C LYS A 21 -17.78 9.75 -7.77
N ARG A 22 -17.41 9.04 -6.70
CA ARG A 22 -16.20 9.31 -5.95
C ARG A 22 -14.94 8.99 -6.76
N MET A 23 -14.87 7.81 -7.37
CA MET A 23 -13.70 7.41 -8.17
C MET A 23 -13.47 8.36 -9.35
N THR A 24 -14.54 8.75 -10.07
CA THR A 24 -14.45 9.73 -11.16
C THR A 24 -13.99 11.09 -10.68
N LYS A 25 -14.46 11.56 -9.51
CA LYS A 25 -14.02 12.85 -8.93
C LYS A 25 -12.52 12.87 -8.66
N TYR A 26 -11.97 11.78 -8.13
CA TYR A 26 -10.56 11.67 -7.77
C TYR A 26 -9.68 11.07 -8.88
N LYS A 27 -10.25 10.76 -10.05
CA LYS A 27 -9.54 10.16 -11.18
C LYS A 27 -8.82 8.86 -10.80
N MET A 28 -9.50 8.03 -10.01
CA MET A 28 -9.00 6.73 -9.55
C MET A 28 -9.64 5.59 -10.34
N ALA A 29 -8.88 4.54 -10.65
CA ALA A 29 -9.44 3.31 -11.21
C ALA A 29 -10.25 2.54 -10.16
N SER A 30 -11.19 1.73 -10.65
CA SER A 30 -11.98 0.84 -9.82
C SER A 30 -11.17 -0.38 -9.37
N THR A 31 -11.37 -0.79 -8.12
CA THR A 31 -10.95 -2.11 -7.60
C THR A 31 -12.09 -3.12 -7.64
N LEU A 32 -13.33 -2.68 -7.95
CA LEU A 32 -14.49 -3.54 -8.13
C LEU A 32 -14.52 -4.10 -9.54
N LYS A 33 -14.73 -5.42 -9.64
CA LYS A 33 -14.85 -6.15 -10.91
C LYS A 33 -16.03 -5.61 -11.73
N GLY A 34 -15.79 -5.36 -13.02
CA GLY A 34 -16.84 -4.95 -13.97
C GLY A 34 -17.26 -3.48 -13.89
N ILE A 35 -16.58 -2.66 -13.10
CA ILE A 35 -16.79 -1.20 -13.07
C ILE A 35 -15.59 -0.51 -13.72
N THR A 36 -15.84 0.22 -14.80
CA THR A 36 -14.83 1.06 -15.45
C THR A 36 -15.07 2.52 -15.08
N ILE A 37 -14.01 3.23 -14.69
CA ILE A 37 -14.06 4.65 -14.34
C ILE A 37 -13.41 5.47 -15.44
N ASP A 38 -14.07 6.54 -15.89
CA ASP A 38 -13.43 7.53 -16.74
C ASP A 38 -12.50 8.43 -15.93
N ILE A 39 -11.23 8.04 -15.92
CA ILE A 39 -10.12 8.76 -15.30
C ILE A 39 -9.58 9.91 -16.16
N GLY A 40 -10.23 10.21 -17.29
CA GLY A 40 -9.84 11.28 -18.20
C GLY A 40 -8.60 10.96 -19.05
N PRO A 41 -8.24 11.85 -19.98
CA PRO A 41 -7.23 11.58 -21.00
C PRO A 41 -5.81 11.52 -20.44
N ILE A 42 -5.50 12.26 -19.37
CA ILE A 42 -4.15 12.36 -18.79
C ILE A 42 -3.67 11.01 -18.24
N PHE A 43 -4.55 10.25 -17.61
CA PHE A 43 -4.19 8.98 -16.97
C PHE A 43 -4.43 7.76 -17.86
N LYS A 44 -4.98 7.93 -19.07
CA LYS A 44 -5.37 6.82 -19.96
C LYS A 44 -4.20 5.86 -20.25
N GLU A 45 -2.98 6.37 -20.35
CA GLU A 45 -1.79 5.55 -20.61
C GLU A 45 -1.31 4.79 -19.37
N ALA A 46 -1.34 5.43 -18.19
CA ALA A 46 -0.96 4.79 -16.93
C ALA A 46 -1.82 3.58 -16.56
N TYR A 47 -3.03 3.49 -17.12
CA TYR A 47 -3.98 2.40 -16.90
C TYR A 47 -4.23 1.52 -18.14
N LYS A 48 -3.38 1.61 -19.18
CA LYS A 48 -3.30 0.54 -20.19
C LYS A 48 -2.67 -0.66 -19.51
N GLU A 49 -3.52 -1.55 -18.97
CA GLU A 49 -3.14 -2.69 -18.13
C GLU A 49 -1.88 -3.42 -18.64
N PRO A 50 -0.73 -3.29 -17.97
CA PRO A 50 0.19 -4.42 -17.91
C PRO A 50 -0.45 -5.48 -17.02
N ASP A 51 -0.13 -6.76 -17.27
CA ASP A 51 -0.42 -7.84 -16.34
C ASP A 51 0.42 -7.61 -15.06
N LEU A 52 -0.14 -6.87 -14.10
CA LEU A 52 0.56 -6.38 -12.93
C LEU A 52 0.49 -7.42 -11.80
N ASN A 53 1.64 -7.99 -11.46
CA ASN A 53 1.82 -8.65 -10.17
C ASN A 53 1.88 -7.59 -9.07
N PHE A 54 0.75 -7.34 -8.43
CA PHE A 54 0.66 -6.41 -7.31
C PHE A 54 1.50 -6.88 -6.13
N VAL A 55 2.73 -6.37 -6.01
CA VAL A 55 3.49 -6.39 -4.75
C VAL A 55 3.01 -5.20 -3.92
N VAL A 56 1.85 -5.37 -3.27
CA VAL A 56 1.21 -4.27 -2.54
C VAL A 56 1.98 -3.99 -1.26
N PHE A 57 2.29 -2.71 -1.04
CA PHE A 57 2.74 -2.24 0.25
C PHE A 57 1.60 -2.39 1.27
N MET A 58 1.67 -3.40 2.14
CA MET A 58 0.64 -3.65 3.14
C MET A 58 0.88 -2.81 4.41
N GLU A 59 0.71 -1.49 4.31
CA GLU A 59 0.82 -0.57 5.46
C GLU A 59 -0.10 -0.96 6.63
N GLY A 60 -1.23 -1.61 6.36
CA GLY A 60 -2.16 -2.09 7.38
C GLY A 60 -1.77 -3.41 8.05
N ASN A 61 -0.74 -4.11 7.58
CA ASN A 61 -0.36 -5.39 8.15
C ASN A 61 0.29 -5.19 9.53
N GLU A 62 -0.30 -5.80 10.56
CA GLU A 62 0.13 -5.61 11.96
C GLU A 62 1.59 -6.06 12.16
N ASP A 63 1.96 -7.21 11.62
CA ASP A 63 3.30 -7.78 11.76
C ASP A 63 4.34 -6.91 11.05
N TYR A 64 4.02 -6.41 9.85
CA TYR A 64 4.84 -5.43 9.14
C TYR A 64 5.09 -4.18 9.99
N ASN A 65 4.02 -3.60 10.56
CA ASN A 65 4.12 -2.40 11.39
C ASN A 65 4.92 -2.63 12.68
N LYS A 66 4.74 -3.79 13.34
CA LYS A 66 5.54 -4.17 14.51
C LYS A 66 7.03 -4.23 14.18
N ILE A 67 7.39 -4.83 13.04
CA ILE A 67 8.78 -4.93 12.61
C ILE A 67 9.34 -3.54 12.26
N MET A 68 8.61 -2.74 11.47
CA MET A 68 9.02 -1.37 11.12
C MET A 68 9.33 -0.53 12.36
N ASN A 69 8.42 -0.56 13.33
CA ASN A 69 8.58 0.18 14.59
C ASN A 69 9.79 -0.34 15.38
N ALA A 70 9.96 -1.66 15.44
CA ALA A 70 11.06 -2.30 16.16
C ALA A 70 12.45 -1.96 15.58
N ILE A 71 12.55 -1.74 14.26
CA ILE A 71 13.81 -1.35 13.60
C ILE A 71 13.94 0.15 13.40
N LYS A 72 12.93 0.94 13.77
CA LYS A 72 12.80 2.38 13.48
C LYS A 72 13.02 2.65 11.99
N PHE A 73 12.26 1.95 11.15
CA PHE A 73 12.39 2.06 9.71
C PHE A 73 12.07 3.48 9.24
N ASP A 74 13.04 4.12 8.59
CA ASP A 74 12.89 5.47 8.04
C ASP A 74 13.36 5.47 6.58
N VAL A 75 12.38 5.41 5.66
CA VAL A 75 12.63 5.43 4.21
C VAL A 75 13.24 6.76 3.75
N LYS A 76 12.95 7.88 4.42
CA LYS A 76 13.51 9.19 4.06
C LYS A 76 14.99 9.22 4.40
N ALA A 77 15.37 8.73 5.58
CA ALA A 77 16.77 8.61 5.98
C ALA A 77 17.55 7.72 5.00
N LEU A 78 17.00 6.57 4.61
CA LEU A 78 17.62 5.69 3.60
C LEU A 78 17.83 6.41 2.27
N GLY A 79 16.84 7.16 1.78
CA GLY A 79 16.97 7.95 0.55
C GLY A 79 18.08 9.01 0.64
N GLN A 80 18.17 9.73 1.76
CA GLN A 80 19.25 10.71 1.99
C GLN A 80 20.63 10.04 2.03
N GLU A 81 20.75 8.90 2.71
CA GLU A 81 22.00 8.13 2.78
C GLU A 81 22.45 7.62 1.41
N MET A 82 21.51 7.14 0.59
CA MET A 82 21.80 6.75 -0.80
C MET A 82 22.27 7.93 -1.63
N MET A 83 21.60 9.09 -1.54
CA MET A 83 22.01 10.31 -2.25
C MET A 83 23.37 10.84 -1.78
N ALA A 84 23.72 10.61 -0.52
CA ALA A 84 25.05 10.90 0.03
C ALA A 84 26.14 9.89 -0.41
N GLY A 85 25.81 8.93 -1.28
CA GLY A 85 26.76 7.98 -1.86
C GLY A 85 27.05 6.76 -0.98
N LYS A 86 26.25 6.48 0.06
CA LYS A 86 26.41 5.22 0.82
C LYS A 86 26.14 4.01 -0.08
N ASN A 87 26.87 2.93 0.19
CA ASN A 87 26.77 1.69 -0.57
C ASN A 87 25.40 1.01 -0.34
N LEU A 88 24.58 0.96 -1.39
CA LEU A 88 23.25 0.37 -1.34
C LEU A 88 23.26 -1.10 -0.88
N ASN A 89 24.19 -1.92 -1.36
CA ASN A 89 24.25 -3.34 -0.99
C ASN A 89 24.50 -3.50 0.51
N GLN A 90 25.40 -2.70 1.07
CA GLN A 90 25.67 -2.70 2.51
C GLN A 90 24.43 -2.24 3.31
N MET A 91 23.78 -1.16 2.88
CA MET A 91 22.55 -0.66 3.52
C MET A 91 21.45 -1.72 3.54
N MET A 92 21.24 -2.42 2.42
CA MET A 92 20.24 -3.49 2.32
C MET A 92 20.60 -4.70 3.17
N ASN A 93 21.88 -5.07 3.25
CA ASN A 93 22.34 -6.14 4.15
C ASN A 93 22.07 -5.81 5.62
N ASP A 94 22.36 -4.58 6.03
CA ASP A 94 22.12 -4.12 7.40
C ASP A 94 20.62 -4.07 7.71
N LEU A 95 19.81 -3.59 6.77
CA LEU A 95 18.35 -3.58 6.89
C LEU A 95 17.79 -5.02 7.01
N ASN A 96 18.24 -5.95 6.17
CA ASN A 96 17.85 -7.36 6.20
C ASN A 96 18.20 -8.00 7.55
N LYS A 97 19.38 -7.71 8.10
CA LYS A 97 19.80 -8.19 9.41
C LYS A 97 18.90 -7.64 10.52
N LYS A 98 18.63 -6.33 10.53
CA LYS A 98 17.70 -5.70 11.49
C LYS A 98 16.30 -6.31 11.40
N TRP A 99 15.80 -6.50 10.18
CA TRP A 99 14.49 -7.10 9.90
C TRP A 99 14.39 -8.53 10.44
N LYS A 100 15.35 -9.40 10.08
CA LYS A 100 15.40 -10.79 10.55
C LYS A 100 15.46 -10.87 12.07
N ASN A 101 16.28 -10.02 12.71
CA ASN A 101 16.39 -9.99 14.17
C ASN A 101 15.09 -9.52 14.83
N ALA A 102 14.44 -8.49 14.29
CA ALA A 102 13.16 -8.00 14.79
C ALA A 102 12.04 -9.05 14.67
N ARG A 103 11.94 -9.73 13.51
CA ARG A 103 11.00 -10.86 13.32
C ARG A 103 11.18 -11.95 14.37
N SER A 104 12.42 -12.40 14.56
CA SER A 104 12.75 -13.41 15.57
C SER A 104 12.36 -12.96 16.98
N ARG A 105 12.75 -11.73 17.38
CA ARG A 105 12.44 -11.17 18.70
C ARG A 105 10.94 -11.02 18.97
N LEU A 106 10.16 -10.70 17.92
CA LEU A 106 8.72 -10.48 18.01
C LEU A 106 7.90 -11.77 17.84
N GLY A 107 8.53 -12.90 17.53
CA GLY A 107 7.83 -14.17 17.29
C GLY A 107 6.99 -14.18 15.99
N ILE A 108 7.32 -13.32 15.03
CA ILE A 108 6.61 -13.19 13.76
C ILE A 108 7.20 -14.17 12.74
N LYS A 109 6.36 -15.09 12.24
CA LYS A 109 6.75 -16.16 11.31
C LYS A 109 6.99 -15.67 9.89
#